data_AF-A0A923N5D6-F1
#
_entry.id   AF-A0A923N5D6-F1
#
_cell.length_a   1.000
_cell.length_b   1.000
_cell.length_c   1.000
_cell.angle_alpha   90.00
_cell.angle_beta   90.00
_cell.angle_gamma   90.00
#
_symmetry.space_group_name_H-M   'P 1'
#
loop_
_entity.id
_entity.type
_entity.pdbx_description
1 polymer ?
#
loop_
_entity_poly.entity_id
_entity_poly.type
_entity_poly.pdbx_seq_one_letter_code
_entity_poly.pdbx_strand_id
1 'polypeptide(L)'
;MKRITIEKLNIYHKYSGDNDGFARAGKVIEKQKLNREDWALIDEFIQSLELISKGLASDNFSKRTLIKLTELTDEQAYEQLTKVD
;
A
#
# COMPACT_ATOMS: atom_id res chain seq x y z
N MET A 1 -7.51 -7.71 -13.11
CA MET A 1 -7.55 -6.34 -12.55
C MET A 1 -6.70 -6.34 -11.29
N LYS A 2 -5.83 -5.34 -11.12
CA LYS A 2 -4.99 -5.24 -9.92
C LYS A 2 -5.80 -4.71 -8.75
N ARG A 3 -5.47 -5.16 -7.53
CA ARG A 3 -6.24 -4.87 -6.33
C ARG A 3 -5.92 -3.49 -5.77
N ILE A 4 -4.63 -3.19 -5.64
CA ILE A 4 -4.11 -1.88 -5.24
C ILE A 4 -3.78 -1.10 -6.49
N THR A 5 -4.37 0.07 -6.64
CA THR A 5 -4.12 0.95 -7.78
C THR A 5 -3.49 2.26 -7.32
N ILE A 6 -2.93 3.00 -8.26
CA ILE A 6 -2.37 4.33 -7.97
C ILE A 6 -3.40 5.26 -7.32
N GLU A 7 -4.68 5.15 -7.71
CA GLU A 7 -5.75 5.94 -7.14
C GLU A 7 -6.00 5.61 -5.66
N LYS A 8 -6.00 4.32 -5.31
CA LYS A 8 -6.13 3.87 -3.92
C LYS A 8 -4.95 4.35 -3.08
N LEU A 9 -3.73 4.26 -3.63
CA LEU A 9 -2.52 4.72 -2.98
C LEU A 9 -2.52 6.24 -2.76
N ASN A 10 -3.00 7.02 -3.73
CA ASN A 10 -3.18 8.46 -3.60
C ASN A 10 -4.18 8.85 -2.51
N ILE A 11 -5.30 8.11 -2.38
CA ILE A 11 -6.24 8.30 -1.27
C ILE A 11 -5.54 8.01 0.05
N TYR A 12 -4.83 6.88 0.16
CA TYR A 12 -4.10 6.51 1.37
C TYR A 12 -3.11 7.62 1.80
N HIS A 13 -2.29 8.13 0.86
CA HIS A 13 -1.33 9.19 1.14
C HIS A 13 -1.95 10.54 1.46
N LYS A 14 -3.11 10.87 0.87
CA LYS A 14 -3.84 12.10 1.21
C LYS A 14 -4.17 12.16 2.70
N TYR A 15 -4.41 11.01 3.33
CA TYR A 15 -4.66 10.90 4.76
C TYR A 15 -3.40 10.50 5.55
N SER A 16 -2.22 10.51 4.94
CA SER A 16 -0.94 10.19 5.59
C SER A 16 -0.91 8.85 6.33
N GLY A 17 -1.65 7.85 5.84
CA GLY A 17 -1.80 6.57 6.52
C GLY A 17 -2.66 6.60 7.80
N ASP A 18 -3.29 7.73 8.14
CA ASP A 18 -4.24 7.84 9.25
C ASP A 18 -5.61 7.26 8.86
N ASN A 19 -5.80 5.97 9.17
CA ASN A 19 -7.06 5.25 8.92
C ASN A 19 -8.25 5.86 9.66
N ASP A 20 -8.06 6.34 10.89
CA ASP A 20 -9.14 6.96 11.66
C ASP A 20 -9.50 8.33 11.09
N GLY A 21 -8.51 9.08 10.62
CA GLY A 21 -8.69 10.32 9.86
C GLY A 21 -9.51 10.07 8.58
N PHE A 22 -9.15 9.05 7.81
CA PHE A 22 -9.92 8.65 6.61
C PHE A 22 -11.34 8.17 6.95
N ALA A 23 -11.50 7.34 7.97
CA ALA A 23 -12.80 6.83 8.39
C ALA A 23 -13.75 7.97 8.77
N ARG A 24 -13.25 9.00 9.46
CA ARG A 24 -14.05 10.16 9.92
C ARG A 24 -14.28 11.21 8.84
N ALA A 25 -13.23 11.60 8.12
CA ALA A 25 -13.25 12.74 7.20
C ALA A 25 -13.28 12.38 5.70
N GLY A 26 -13.13 11.08 5.36
CA GLY A 26 -13.09 10.60 3.98
C GLY A 26 -14.35 10.90 3.18
N LYS A 27 -14.18 11.35 1.92
CA LYS A 27 -15.29 11.58 1.01
C LYS A 27 -15.97 10.26 0.64
N VAL A 28 -17.27 10.30 0.34
CA VAL A 28 -18.04 9.11 -0.07
C VAL A 28 -17.38 8.39 -1.26
N ILE A 29 -16.96 9.14 -2.29
CA ILE A 29 -16.29 8.57 -3.47
C ILE A 29 -14.94 7.91 -3.14
N GLU A 30 -14.23 8.41 -2.13
CA GLU A 30 -12.95 7.83 -1.70
C GLU A 30 -13.20 6.53 -0.93
N LYS A 31 -14.20 6.52 -0.04
CA LYS A 31 -14.63 5.32 0.72
C LYS A 31 -15.20 4.21 -0.17
N GLN A 32 -15.77 4.56 -1.32
CA GLN A 32 -16.19 3.59 -2.33
C GLN A 32 -15.00 2.95 -3.07
N LYS A 33 -13.86 3.65 -3.13
CA LYS A 33 -12.67 3.20 -3.86
C LYS A 33 -11.68 2.45 -2.97
N LEU A 34 -11.50 2.92 -1.74
CA LEU A 34 -10.56 2.34 -0.77
C LEU A 34 -11.34 1.81 0.43
N ASN A 35 -11.51 0.49 0.48
CA ASN A 35 -12.11 -0.19 1.63
C ASN A 35 -11.05 -0.49 2.71
N ARG A 36 -11.51 -1.02 3.85
CA ARG A 36 -10.67 -1.34 5.00
C ARG A 36 -9.61 -2.39 4.69
N GLU A 37 -9.96 -3.41 3.89
CA GLU A 37 -9.04 -4.51 3.57
C GLU A 37 -7.92 -4.06 2.64
N ASP A 38 -8.23 -3.18 1.70
CA ASP A 38 -7.25 -2.56 0.81
C ASP A 38 -6.36 -1.59 1.57
N TRP A 39 -6.91 -0.85 2.55
CA TRP A 39 -6.12 -0.01 3.46
C TRP A 39 -5.09 -0.84 4.23
N ALA A 40 -5.54 -1.90 4.89
CA ALA A 40 -4.67 -2.79 5.66
C ALA A 40 -3.59 -3.45 4.79
N LEU A 41 -3.90 -3.74 3.53
CA LEU A 41 -2.93 -4.28 2.58
C LEU A 41 -1.85 -3.25 2.18
N ILE A 42 -2.23 -1.98 2.00
CA ILE A 42 -1.26 -0.90 1.77
C ILE A 42 -0.36 -0.73 3.00
N ASP A 43 -0.92 -0.75 4.21
CA ASP A 43 -0.14 -0.71 5.46
C ASP A 43 0.85 -1.88 5.56
N GLU A 44 0.41 -3.12 5.26
CA GLU A 44 1.27 -4.30 5.23
C GLU A 44 2.45 -4.11 4.26
N PHE A 45 2.18 -3.60 3.06
CA PHE A 45 3.22 -3.38 2.06
C PHE A 45 4.23 -2.32 2.48
N ILE A 46 3.78 -1.18 2.99
CA ILE A 46 4.68 -0.10 3.43
C ILE A 46 5.59 -0.59 4.56
N GLN A 47 5.03 -1.23 5.58
CA GLN A 47 5.82 -1.77 6.70
C GLN A 47 6.79 -2.87 6.24
N SER A 48 6.34 -3.75 5.35
CA SER A 48 7.18 -4.83 4.82
C SER A 48 8.35 -4.28 4.00
N LEU A 49 8.11 -3.26 3.18
CA LEU A 49 9.14 -2.60 2.39
C LEU A 49 10.14 -1.84 3.28
N GLU A 50 9.68 -1.24 4.37
CA GLU A 50 10.56 -0.60 5.36
C GLU A 50 11.48 -1.62 6.06
N LEU A 51 10.98 -2.79 6.40
CA LEU A 51 11.81 -3.87 6.94
C LEU A 51 12.84 -4.37 5.93
N ILE A 52 12.45 -4.49 4.66
CA ILE A 52 13.32 -4.92 3.56
C ILE A 52 14.42 -3.88 3.32
N SER A 53 14.07 -2.58 3.24
CA SER A 53 15.04 -1.51 2.97
C SER A 53 16.07 -1.35 4.09
N LYS A 54 15.67 -1.63 5.35
CA LYS A 54 16.56 -1.63 6.51
C LYS A 54 17.39 -2.91 6.68
N GLY A 55 17.25 -3.91 5.79
CA GLY A 55 17.93 -5.20 5.92
C GLY A 55 17.48 -6.02 7.13
N LEU A 56 16.29 -5.75 7.67
CA LEU A 56 15.69 -6.44 8.81
C LEU A 56 14.79 -7.61 8.40
N ALA A 57 14.63 -7.84 7.09
CA ALA A 57 13.86 -8.93 6.53
C ALA A 57 14.75 -10.09 6.07
N SER A 58 14.25 -11.32 6.21
CA SER A 58 14.89 -12.49 5.58
C SER A 58 14.70 -12.50 4.06
N ASP A 59 15.56 -13.20 3.33
CA ASP A 59 15.45 -13.35 1.88
C ASP A 59 14.09 -13.92 1.44
N ASN A 60 13.59 -14.92 2.17
CA ASN A 60 12.30 -15.54 1.87
C ASN A 60 11.13 -14.58 2.11
N PHE A 61 11.19 -13.77 3.18
CA PHE A 61 10.21 -12.72 3.41
C PHE A 61 10.23 -11.69 2.27
N SER A 62 11.42 -11.18 1.93
CA SER A 62 11.61 -10.19 0.87
C SER A 62 11.05 -10.67 -0.47
N LYS A 63 11.41 -11.90 -0.88
CA LYS A 63 10.91 -12.51 -2.13
C LYS A 63 9.39 -12.62 -2.14
N ARG A 64 8.78 -13.11 -1.05
CA ARG A 64 7.32 -13.26 -0.96
C ARG A 64 6.61 -11.91 -1.00
N THR A 65 7.16 -10.88 -0.35
CA THR A 65 6.61 -9.53 -0.38
C THR A 65 6.65 -8.93 -1.78
N LEU A 66 7.78 -9.04 -2.49
CA LEU A 66 7.93 -8.53 -3.86
C LEU A 66 7.02 -9.25 -4.87
N ILE A 67 6.82 -10.56 -4.71
CA ILE A 67 5.84 -11.33 -5.50
C ILE A 67 4.43 -10.81 -5.25
N LYS A 68 4.01 -10.69 -3.97
CA LYS A 68 2.67 -10.16 -3.63
C LYS A 68 2.45 -8.75 -4.18
N LEU A 69 3.44 -7.87 -4.08
CA LEU A 69 3.38 -6.52 -4.65
C LEU A 69 3.11 -6.60 -6.15
N THR A 70 3.96 -7.30 -6.90
CA THR A 70 3.82 -7.48 -8.34
C THR A 70 2.45 -8.05 -8.73
N GLU A 71 1.91 -9.00 -7.96
CA GLU A 71 0.61 -9.61 -8.22
C GLU A 71 -0.57 -8.67 -7.96
N LEU A 72 -0.52 -7.89 -6.88
CA LEU A 72 -1.66 -7.16 -6.33
C LEU A 72 -1.69 -5.68 -6.71
N THR A 73 -0.57 -5.07 -7.09
CA THR A 73 -0.50 -3.64 -7.45
C THR A 73 -0.53 -3.45 -8.97
N ASP A 74 -1.11 -2.34 -9.43
CA ASP A 74 -0.81 -1.84 -10.78
C ASP A 74 0.62 -1.30 -10.88
N GLU A 75 1.07 -1.05 -12.10
CA GLU A 75 2.45 -0.63 -12.39
C GLU A 75 2.79 0.68 -11.69
N GLN A 76 1.89 1.67 -11.74
CA GLN A 76 2.10 2.97 -11.12
C GLN A 76 2.15 2.90 -9.59
N ALA A 77 1.28 2.10 -8.96
CA ALA A 77 1.31 1.87 -7.53
C ALA A 77 2.56 1.08 -7.10
N TYR A 78 2.98 0.09 -7.90
CA TYR A 78 4.22 -0.65 -7.67
C TYR A 78 5.41 0.31 -7.65
N GLU A 79 5.57 1.11 -8.69
CA GLU A 79 6.66 2.09 -8.81
C GLU A 79 6.69 3.06 -7.62
N GLN A 80 5.53 3.58 -7.20
CA GLN A 80 5.45 4.50 -6.07
C GLN A 80 5.83 3.83 -4.75
N LEU A 81 5.39 2.59 -4.51
CA LEU A 81 5.71 1.85 -3.28
C LEU A 81 7.19 1.47 -3.21
N THR A 82 7.82 1.13 -4.34
CA THR A 82 9.21 0.64 -4.37
C THR A 82 10.25 1.73 -4.62
N LYS A 83 9.85 3.00 -4.74
CA LYS A 83 10.82 4.10 -4.82
C LYS A 83 11.60 4.18 -3.51
N VAL A 84 12.91 4.01 -3.62
CA VAL A 84 13.86 4.21 -2.52
C VAL A 84 14.24 5.69 -2.54
N ASP A 85 13.93 6.40 -1.46
CA ASP A 85 14.50 7.73 -1.18
C ASP A 85 15.94 7.60 -0.64
#